data_AF-A0ABD3VAW6-F1
#
_entry.id   AF-A0ABD3VAW6-F1
#
_cell.length_a   1.000
_cell.length_b   1.000
_cell.length_c   1.000
_cell.angle_alpha   90.00
_cell.angle_beta   90.00
_cell.angle_gamma   90.00
#
_symmetry.space_group_name_H-M   'P 1'
#
loop_
_entity.id
_entity.type
_entity.pdbx_description
1 polymer ?
#
loop_
_entity_poly.entity_id
_entity_poly.type
_entity_poly.pdbx_seq_one_letter_code
_entity_poly.pdbx_strand_id
1 'polypeptide(L)'
;MILAHWSDGDCKIAGCNAVDLTPRPGQIEKLLLHNLFVNGKMCLHLIAKVIWFTELDESLKNMYGKPVEVWRSDSFEREGPAVFIPVQRIKSKFVYAYKTIKSKKVIIVCPRDRYLV
;
A
#
# COMPACT_ATOMS: atom_id res chain seq x y z
N MET A 1 -1.98 -7.17 -5.43
CA MET A 1 -1.29 -6.21 -4.55
C MET A 1 -1.40 -4.81 -5.13
N ILE A 2 -1.26 -3.78 -4.30
CA ILE A 2 -1.56 -2.38 -4.65
C ILE A 2 -0.52 -1.41 -4.07
N LEU A 3 -0.36 -0.27 -4.72
CA LEU A 3 0.37 0.89 -4.22
C LEU A 3 -0.63 2.01 -3.91
N ALA A 4 -0.48 2.68 -2.77
CA ALA A 4 -1.30 3.84 -2.43
C ALA A 4 -0.59 4.83 -1.49
N HIS A 5 -0.94 6.11 -1.60
CA HIS A 5 -0.61 7.13 -0.60
C HIS A 5 -1.72 7.14 0.44
N TRP A 6 -1.62 6.25 1.44
CA TRP A 6 -2.67 6.07 2.44
C TRP A 6 -2.16 5.70 3.82
N SER A 7 -1.21 4.77 3.93
CA SER A 7 -0.52 4.49 5.20
C SER A 7 0.70 5.40 5.36
N ASP A 8 0.95 5.88 6.58
CA ASP A 8 2.13 6.67 6.95
C ASP A 8 3.32 5.84 7.48
N GLY A 9 3.19 4.52 7.61
CA GLY A 9 4.22 3.69 8.22
C GLY A 9 3.93 3.23 9.65
N ASP A 10 3.02 3.92 10.34
CA ASP A 10 2.70 3.71 11.76
C ASP A 10 1.24 3.33 11.97
N CYS A 11 0.68 2.61 10.98
CA CYS A 11 -0.71 2.14 10.98
C CYS A 11 -1.75 3.28 10.93
N LYS A 12 -1.34 4.52 10.66
CA LYS A 12 -2.23 5.70 10.58
C LYS A 12 -2.42 6.12 9.13
N ILE A 13 -3.51 6.85 8.92
CA ILE A 13 -3.80 7.43 7.60
C ILE A 13 -2.84 8.60 7.40
N ALA A 14 -2.10 8.59 6.29
CA ALA A 14 -1.23 9.67 5.89
C ALA A 14 -2.01 10.99 5.83
N GLY A 15 -1.54 11.99 6.58
CA GLY A 15 -2.17 13.30 6.64
C GLY A 15 -2.02 14.07 5.32
N CYS A 16 -2.86 15.09 5.11
CA CYS A 16 -2.77 15.99 3.95
C CYS A 16 -1.46 16.78 3.88
N ASN A 17 -0.76 16.93 5.01
CA ASN A 17 0.52 17.63 5.11
C ASN A 17 1.72 16.67 5.11
N ALA A 18 1.51 15.39 4.79
CA ALA A 18 2.61 14.44 4.69
C ALA A 18 3.60 14.92 3.61
N VAL A 19 4.82 15.25 4.04
CA VAL A 19 5.91 15.71 3.16
C VAL A 19 6.35 14.59 2.22
N ASP A 20 6.22 13.34 2.68
CA ASP A 20 6.48 12.15 1.88
C ASP A 20 5.19 11.65 1.21
N LEU A 21 5.11 11.84 -0.10
CA LEU A 21 4.06 11.31 -0.97
C LEU A 21 4.52 10.01 -1.65
N THR A 22 5.36 9.20 -1.02
CA THR A 22 5.78 7.90 -1.56
C THR A 22 4.66 6.86 -1.35
N PRO A 23 4.13 6.25 -2.42
CA PRO A 23 3.06 5.27 -2.28
C PRO A 23 3.60 3.97 -1.70
N ARG A 24 2.91 3.43 -0.70
CA ARG A 24 3.36 2.24 0.02
C ARG A 24 2.68 0.99 -0.55
N PRO A 25 3.39 -0.15 -0.62
CA PRO A 25 2.83 -1.38 -1.14
C PRO A 25 2.03 -2.11 -0.08
N GLY A 26 0.90 -2.68 -0.50
CA GLY A 26 0.07 -3.52 0.35
C GLY A 26 -0.64 -4.63 -0.42
N GLN A 27 -1.17 -5.58 0.34
CA GLN A 27 -2.00 -6.66 -0.17
C GLN A 27 -3.44 -6.45 0.27
N ILE A 28 -4.37 -6.45 -0.69
CA ILE A 28 -5.80 -6.45 -0.39
C ILE A 28 -6.14 -7.82 0.19
N GLU A 29 -6.66 -7.86 1.40
CA GLU A 29 -7.21 -9.06 2.02
C GLU A 29 -8.68 -9.26 1.62
N LYS A 30 -9.47 -8.17 1.66
CA LYS A 30 -10.92 -8.21 1.43
C LYS A 30 -11.41 -6.92 0.77
N LEU A 31 -12.49 -7.05 0.00
CA LEU A 31 -13.26 -5.92 -0.49
C LEU A 31 -14.60 -5.88 0.25
N LEU A 32 -15.00 -4.69 0.70
CA LEU A 32 -16.23 -4.44 1.42
C LEU A 32 -17.07 -3.44 0.62
N LEU A 33 -18.25 -3.86 0.19
CA LEU A 33 -19.24 -2.97 -0.38
C LEU A 33 -20.18 -2.52 0.74
N HIS A 34 -20.21 -1.23 1.03
CA HIS A 34 -20.97 -0.69 2.15
C HIS A 34 -21.75 0.56 1.77
N ASN A 35 -22.89 0.71 2.41
CA ASN A 35 -23.81 1.82 2.23
C ASN A 35 -23.48 2.89 3.28
N LEU A 36 -23.04 4.06 2.83
CA LEU A 36 -22.64 5.17 3.70
C LEU A 36 -23.62 6.33 3.56
N PHE A 37 -23.99 6.93 4.69
CA PHE A 37 -24.77 8.16 4.67
C PHE A 37 -23.83 9.36 4.65
N VAL A 38 -23.79 10.08 3.52
CA VAL A 38 -22.91 11.22 3.30
C VAL A 38 -23.76 12.41 2.87
N ASN A 39 -23.69 13.52 3.61
CA ASN A 39 -24.41 14.77 3.32
C ASN A 39 -25.92 14.56 3.06
N GLY A 40 -26.59 13.77 3.89
CA GLY A 40 -28.03 13.54 3.76
C GLY A 40 -28.44 12.50 2.70
N LYS A 41 -27.47 11.88 2.01
CA LYS A 41 -27.72 10.91 0.94
C LYS A 41 -27.06 9.57 1.22
N MET A 42 -27.74 8.51 0.80
CA MET A 42 -27.26 7.14 0.91
C MET A 42 -26.40 6.82 -0.32
N CYS A 43 -25.12 6.54 -0.11
CA CYS A 43 -24.11 6.37 -1.15
C CYS A 43 -23.43 5.00 -1.02
N LEU A 44 -23.29 4.29 -2.12
CA LEU A 44 -22.57 3.02 -2.17
C LEU A 44 -21.06 3.27 -2.24
N HIS A 45 -20.29 2.71 -1.31
CA HIS A 45 -18.84 2.82 -1.26
C HIS A 45 -18.16 1.45 -1.24
N LEU A 46 -17.10 1.33 -2.03
CA LEU A 46 -16.23 0.15 -2.05
C LEU A 46 -14.94 0.46 -1.29
N ILE A 47 -14.66 -0.33 -0.25
CA ILE A 47 -13.53 -0.19 0.65
C ILE A 47 -12.69 -1.46 0.55
N ALA A 48 -11.37 -1.35 0.51
CA ALA A 48 -10.46 -2.49 0.62
C ALA A 48 -9.89 -2.56 2.04
N LYS A 49 -9.88 -3.77 2.63
CA LYS A 49 -9.01 -4.09 3.76
C LYS A 49 -7.63 -4.45 3.22
N VAL A 50 -6.60 -3.72 3.62
CA VAL A 50 -5.22 -3.87 3.14
C VAL A 50 -4.29 -4.14 4.31
N ILE A 51 -3.42 -5.13 4.15
CA ILE A 51 -2.23 -5.32 4.97
C ILE A 51 -1.04 -4.67 4.27
N TRP A 52 -0.35 -3.77 4.96
CA TRP A 52 0.77 -3.00 4.42
C TRP A 52 2.09 -3.71 4.73
N PHE A 53 2.99 -3.78 3.74
CA PHE A 53 4.33 -4.32 3.97
C PHE A 53 5.15 -3.32 4.81
N THR A 54 6.02 -3.83 5.69
CA THR A 54 6.91 -2.96 6.47
C THR A 54 8.19 -2.64 5.72
N GLU A 55 8.74 -1.48 6.03
CA GLU A 55 9.99 -1.00 5.43
C GLU A 55 11.18 -1.83 5.87
N LEU A 56 12.23 -1.72 5.05
CA LEU A 56 13.53 -2.31 5.25
C LEU A 56 14.56 -1.18 5.35
N ASP A 57 15.73 -1.45 5.90
CA ASP A 57 16.81 -0.47 5.98
C ASP A 57 17.05 0.21 4.61
N GLU A 58 17.22 1.54 4.58
CA GLU A 58 17.26 2.35 3.35
C GLU A 58 18.29 1.84 2.31
N SER A 59 19.43 1.31 2.77
CA SER A 59 20.47 0.72 1.91
C SER A 59 19.97 -0.47 1.06
N LEU A 60 18.98 -1.21 1.55
CA LEU A 60 18.41 -2.37 0.87
C LEU A 60 17.13 -2.00 0.11
N LYS A 61 16.33 -1.07 0.65
CA LYS A 61 15.09 -0.56 0.03
C LYS A 61 15.33 -0.08 -1.41
N ASN A 62 16.43 0.65 -1.63
CA ASN A 62 16.77 1.26 -2.92
C ASN A 62 17.83 0.49 -3.73
N MET A 63 18.14 -0.76 -3.37
CA MET A 63 19.24 -1.54 -3.97
C MET A 63 19.15 -1.65 -5.51
N TYR A 64 17.94 -1.75 -6.06
CA TYR A 64 17.71 -1.95 -7.49
C TYR A 64 17.56 -0.64 -8.29
N GLY A 65 17.59 0.52 -7.62
CA GLY A 65 17.31 1.81 -8.24
C GLY A 65 15.83 2.01 -8.59
N LYS A 66 15.44 3.27 -8.86
CA LYS A 66 14.06 3.60 -9.23
C LYS A 66 13.68 2.95 -10.58
N PRO A 67 12.42 2.48 -10.75
CA PRO A 67 11.29 2.62 -9.82
C PRO A 67 11.13 1.43 -8.85
N VAL A 68 12.15 0.59 -8.69
CA VAL A 68 12.05 -0.66 -7.92
C VAL A 68 12.38 -0.43 -6.46
N GLU A 69 11.52 -0.94 -5.57
CA GLU A 69 11.71 -0.86 -4.12
C GLU A 69 11.67 -2.25 -3.48
N VAL A 70 12.34 -2.40 -2.34
CA VAL A 70 12.42 -3.65 -1.59
C VAL A 70 11.79 -3.49 -0.21
N TRP A 71 10.84 -4.37 0.11
CA TRP A 71 10.05 -4.35 1.33
C TRP A 71 10.13 -5.71 2.05
N ARG A 72 9.84 -5.77 3.35
CA ARG A 72 9.75 -7.06 4.07
C ARG A 72 8.52 -7.83 3.59
N SER A 73 8.69 -9.10 3.22
CA SER A 73 7.56 -9.93 2.77
C SER A 73 6.88 -10.70 3.91
N ASP A 74 7.56 -10.85 5.04
CA ASP A 74 7.13 -11.62 6.22
C ASP A 74 6.77 -10.74 7.42
N SER A 75 6.71 -9.42 7.22
CA SER A 75 6.37 -8.44 8.23
C SER A 75 5.39 -7.43 7.66
N PHE A 76 4.31 -7.22 8.40
CA PHE A 76 3.21 -6.32 8.05
C PHE A 76 3.01 -5.29 9.16
N GLU A 77 2.45 -4.15 8.80
CA GLU A 77 1.97 -3.19 9.78
C GLU A 77 0.89 -3.80 10.67
N ARG A 78 0.80 -3.29 11.90
CA ARG A 78 -0.28 -3.69 12.81
C ARG A 78 -1.61 -3.15 12.29
N GLU A 79 -2.71 -3.75 12.76
CA GLU A 79 -4.02 -3.22 12.42
C GLU A 79 -4.21 -1.84 13.08
N GLY A 80 -4.61 -0.87 12.26
CA GLY A 80 -4.88 0.51 12.64
C GLY A 80 -5.76 1.20 11.60
N PRO A 81 -6.05 2.50 11.74
CA PRO A 81 -6.94 3.21 10.81
C PRO A 81 -6.58 3.10 9.32
N ALA A 82 -5.29 2.90 9.01
CA ALA A 82 -4.81 2.76 7.63
C ALA A 82 -5.22 1.46 6.93
N VAL A 83 -5.73 0.44 7.64
CA VAL A 83 -6.06 -0.85 7.03
C VAL A 83 -7.27 -0.78 6.11
N PHE A 84 -8.17 0.19 6.30
CA PHE A 84 -9.32 0.39 5.43
C PHE A 84 -9.07 1.58 4.50
N ILE A 85 -9.02 1.31 3.20
CA ILE A 85 -8.77 2.32 2.16
C ILE A 85 -9.94 2.34 1.17
N PRO A 86 -10.50 3.53 0.83
CA PRO A 86 -11.41 3.66 -0.31
C PRO A 86 -10.69 3.23 -1.58
N VAL A 87 -11.27 2.34 -2.40
CA VAL A 87 -10.56 1.81 -3.58
C VAL A 87 -10.14 2.90 -4.58
N GLN A 88 -10.81 4.05 -4.57
CA GLN A 88 -10.49 5.22 -5.38
C GLN A 88 -9.14 5.85 -4.99
N ARG A 89 -8.64 5.59 -3.79
CA ARG A 89 -7.32 6.05 -3.30
C ARG A 89 -6.18 5.12 -3.73
N ILE A 90 -6.47 3.98 -4.36
CA ILE A 90 -5.44 3.07 -4.87
C ILE A 90 -4.80 3.66 -6.14
N LYS A 91 -3.51 3.98 -6.05
CA LYS A 91 -2.72 4.57 -7.14
C LYS A 91 -2.56 3.59 -8.30
N SER A 92 -2.04 2.40 -8.02
CA SER A 92 -1.74 1.40 -9.04
C SER A 92 -1.67 -0.02 -8.48
N LYS A 93 -1.61 -1.00 -9.39
CA LYS A 93 -1.09 -2.34 -9.06
C LYS A 93 0.43 -2.31 -9.21
N PHE A 94 1.10 -3.35 -8.74
CA PHE A 94 2.53 -3.53 -8.95
C PHE A 94 2.84 -4.97 -9.36
N VAL A 95 3.97 -5.13 -10.03
CA VAL A 95 4.61 -6.43 -10.30
C VAL A 95 5.61 -6.71 -9.20
N TYR A 96 5.78 -7.99 -8.83
CA TYR A 96 6.66 -8.34 -7.73
C TYR A 96 7.36 -9.68 -7.88
N ALA A 97 8.44 -9.84 -7.13
CA ALA A 97 9.12 -11.10 -6.92
C ALA A 97 9.49 -11.26 -5.43
N TYR A 98 9.33 -12.47 -4.90
CA TYR A 98 9.84 -12.82 -3.58
C TYR A 98 11.30 -13.27 -3.68
N LYS A 99 12.13 -12.84 -2.72
CA LYS A 99 13.53 -13.24 -2.65
C LYS A 99 14.02 -13.26 -1.20
N THR A 100 15.16 -13.91 -0.98
CA THR A 100 15.92 -13.77 0.27
C THR A 100 17.16 -12.94 -0.03
N ILE A 101 17.31 -11.79 0.64
CA ILE A 101 18.48 -10.89 0.51
C ILE A 101 19.09 -10.72 1.89
N LYS A 102 20.38 -11.07 2.05
CA LYS A 102 21.10 -11.03 3.35
C LYS A 102 20.28 -11.67 4.48
N SER A 103 19.75 -12.88 4.23
CA SER A 103 18.90 -13.64 5.15
C SER A 103 17.56 -13.00 5.53
N LYS A 104 17.14 -11.90 4.88
CA LYS A 104 15.82 -11.28 5.05
C LYS A 104 14.89 -11.72 3.92
N LYS A 105 13.67 -12.16 4.24
CA LYS A 105 12.62 -12.45 3.25
C LYS A 105 12.03 -11.13 2.76
N VAL A 106 12.12 -10.89 1.46
CA VAL A 106 11.73 -9.61 0.87
C VAL A 106 10.77 -9.80 -0.30
N ILE A 107 9.98 -8.76 -0.53
CA ILE A 107 9.21 -8.56 -1.75
C ILE A 107 9.83 -7.38 -2.50
N ILE A 108 10.23 -7.65 -3.74
CA ILE A 108 10.73 -6.63 -4.67
C ILE A 108 9.52 -6.13 -5.44
N VAL A 109 9.27 -4.82 -5.39
CA VAL A 109 8.07 -4.17 -5.91
C VAL A 109 8.45 -3.23 -7.05
N CYS A 110 7.78 -3.39 -8.19
CA CYS A 110 7.88 -2.46 -9.33
C CYS A 110 6.48 -1.93 -9.67
N PRO A 111 6.24 -0.60 -9.55
CA PRO A 111 4.96 -0.01 -9.93
C PRO A 111 4.57 -0.39 -11.36
N ARG A 112 3.31 -0.76 -11.56
CA ARG A 112 2.75 -0.97 -12.90
C ARG A 112 1.82 0.19 -13.21
N ASP A 113 2.23 1.04 -14.14
CA ASP A 113 1.37 2.12 -14.60
C ASP A 113 0.07 1.57 -15.18
N ARG A 114 -1.03 2.27 -14.87
CA ARG A 114 -2.30 2.03 -15.56
C ARG A 114 -2.14 2.63 -16.96
N TYR A 115 -1.81 1.81 -17.94
CA TYR A 115 -2.12 2.15 -19.32
C TYR A 115 -3.64 2.19 -19.43
N LEU A 116 -4.21 3.40 -19.49
CA LEU A 116 -5.54 3.58 -20.04
C LEU A 116 -5.40 3.29 -21.53
N VAL A 117 -5.82 2.09 -21.94
CA VAL A 117 -6.02 1.74 -23.35
C VAL A 117 -7.45 2.12 -23.70
#